data_AF-A0A645FGB6-F1
#
_entry.id   AF-A0A645FGB6-F1
#
_cell.length_a   1.000
_cell.length_b   1.000
_cell.length_c   1.000
_cell.angle_alpha   90.00
_cell.angle_beta   90.00
_cell.angle_gamma   90.00
#
_symmetry.space_group_name_H-M   'P 1'
#
loop_
_entity.id
_entity.type
_entity.pdbx_description
1 polymer ?
#
loop_
_entity_poly.entity_id
_entity_poly.type
_entity_poly.pdbx_seq_one_letter_code
_entity_poly.pdbx_strand_id
1 'polypeptide(L)'
;MPDGIFDLICLDGFSPESNPELWTAQIFRQYRRVLEPHQGCLLTYSSAFPVRGAMLKNGFFIAATPPFGRKRGGTIATLVSRPEFAPLPEKERRIILNSTAGVPYSDCLPDATPNEILRHHHRLMERLRRRGIPKWIKNQ
;
A
#
# COMPACT_ATOMS: atom_id res chain seq x y z
N MET A 1 15.89 -13.08 -6.68
CA MET A 1 15.33 -13.92 -5.59
C MET A 1 14.36 -14.91 -6.20
N PRO A 2 14.35 -16.18 -5.77
CA PRO A 2 13.33 -17.15 -6.15
C PRO A 2 11.91 -16.67 -5.82
N ASP A 3 10.93 -17.19 -6.55
CA ASP A 3 9.51 -16.89 -6.35
C ASP A 3 8.96 -17.75 -5.20
N GLY A 4 8.03 -17.20 -4.42
CA GLY A 4 7.24 -18.00 -3.48
C GLY A 4 7.97 -18.59 -2.27
N ILE A 5 9.13 -18.07 -1.86
CA ILE A 5 9.96 -18.69 -0.80
C ILE A 5 9.83 -18.05 0.58
N PHE A 6 9.18 -16.88 0.70
CA PHE A 6 9.06 -16.18 1.98
C PHE A 6 7.67 -16.36 2.59
N ASP A 7 7.60 -17.00 3.76
CA ASP A 7 6.36 -17.10 4.55
C ASP A 7 5.96 -15.77 5.18
N LEU A 8 6.94 -14.92 5.53
CA LEU A 8 6.72 -13.63 6.17
C LEU A 8 7.72 -12.58 5.67
N ILE A 9 7.19 -11.42 5.28
CA ILE A 9 7.95 -10.20 5.04
C ILE A 9 7.57 -9.16 6.10
N CYS A 10 8.53 -8.78 6.94
CA CYS A 10 8.38 -7.65 7.86
C CYS A 10 8.94 -6.39 7.19
N LEU A 11 8.05 -5.54 6.67
CA LEU A 11 8.41 -4.30 6.02
C LEU A 11 8.46 -3.15 7.03
N ASP A 12 9.68 -2.86 7.51
CA ASP A 12 9.99 -1.84 8.51
C ASP A 12 11.01 -0.82 7.98
N GLY A 13 10.62 -0.09 6.93
CA GLY A 13 11.39 1.03 6.39
C GLY A 13 11.01 2.37 7.03
N PHE A 14 11.75 3.43 6.69
CA PHE A 14 11.32 4.79 7.01
C PHE A 14 9.95 5.12 6.40
N SER A 15 9.31 6.18 6.89
CA SER A 15 7.96 6.53 6.47
C SER A 15 7.85 6.70 4.95
N PRO A 16 6.68 6.45 4.35
CA PRO A 16 6.52 6.55 2.90
C PRO A 16 6.87 7.91 2.29
N GLU A 17 6.76 8.99 3.07
CA GLU A 17 7.19 10.31 2.65
C GLU A 17 8.70 10.49 2.67
N SER A 18 9.42 9.82 3.56
CA SER A 18 10.88 9.92 3.71
C SER A 18 11.63 8.97 2.80
N ASN A 19 11.04 7.80 2.49
CA ASN A 19 11.69 6.73 1.73
C ASN A 19 10.71 6.08 0.74
N PRO A 20 10.09 6.86 -0.17
CA PRO A 20 8.99 6.44 -1.05
C PRO A 20 9.33 5.27 -1.99
N GLU A 21 10.61 5.10 -2.33
CA GLU A 21 11.10 4.01 -3.18
C GLU A 21 10.79 2.62 -2.61
N LEU A 22 10.75 2.46 -1.28
CA LEU A 22 10.37 1.18 -0.65
C LEU A 22 8.87 0.88 -0.71
N TRP A 23 8.05 1.87 -1.09
CA TRP A 23 6.59 1.83 -0.99
C TRP A 23 5.89 1.96 -2.34
N THR A 24 6.62 1.84 -3.45
CA THR A 24 6.05 1.95 -4.80
C THR A 24 5.21 0.73 -5.15
N ALA A 25 4.24 0.91 -6.06
CA ALA A 25 3.46 -0.21 -6.56
C ALA A 25 4.33 -1.30 -7.22
N GLN A 26 5.48 -0.93 -7.78
CA GLN A 26 6.43 -1.85 -8.41
C GLN A 26 7.17 -2.69 -7.39
N ILE A 27 7.59 -2.10 -6.27
CA ILE A 27 8.19 -2.84 -5.16
C ILE A 27 7.17 -3.78 -4.51
N PHE A 28 5.91 -3.35 -4.32
CA PHE A 28 4.84 -4.24 -3.86
C PHE A 28 4.58 -5.43 -4.80
N ARG A 29 4.76 -5.25 -6.11
CA ARG A 29 4.71 -6.38 -7.07
C ARG A 29 5.83 -7.38 -6.81
N GLN A 30 7.02 -6.92 -6.46
CA GLN A 30 8.15 -7.80 -6.12
C GLN A 30 7.90 -8.54 -4.81
N TYR A 31 7.39 -7.87 -3.78
CA TYR A 31 6.98 -8.54 -2.54
C TYR A 31 5.97 -9.64 -2.80
N ARG A 32 4.95 -9.37 -3.63
CA ARG A 32 3.98 -10.40 -4.03
C ARG A 32 4.64 -11.61 -4.69
N ARG A 33 5.59 -11.38 -5.61
CA ARG A 33 6.26 -12.46 -6.35
C ARG A 33 7.04 -13.41 -5.43
N VAL A 34 7.69 -12.87 -4.41
CA VAL A 34 8.58 -13.67 -3.55
C VAL A 34 7.87 -14.26 -2.32
N LEU A 35 6.68 -13.80 -1.98
CA LEU A 35 5.85 -14.35 -0.91
C LEU A 35 5.29 -15.72 -1.28
N GLU A 36 5.32 -16.63 -0.31
CA GLU A 36 4.71 -17.96 -0.43
C GLU A 36 3.22 -17.84 -0.82
N PRO A 37 2.75 -18.54 -1.88
CA PRO A 37 1.41 -18.34 -2.45
C PRO A 37 0.21 -18.57 -1.53
N HIS A 38 0.29 -19.47 -0.55
CA HIS A 38 -0.87 -19.97 0.19
C HIS A 38 -1.02 -19.39 1.60
N GLN A 39 0.10 -19.10 2.26
CA GLN A 39 0.21 -18.70 3.66
C GLN A 39 1.10 -17.47 3.83
N GLY A 40 1.85 -17.07 2.80
CA GLY A 40 2.71 -15.90 2.80
C GLY A 40 2.01 -14.62 3.23
N CYS A 41 2.66 -13.89 4.14
CA CYS A 41 2.17 -12.65 4.72
C CYS A 41 3.20 -11.52 4.61
N LEU A 42 2.74 -10.29 4.41
CA LEU A 42 3.55 -9.07 4.59
C LEU A 42 2.95 -8.23 5.72
N LEU A 43 3.79 -7.86 6.68
CA LEU A 43 3.44 -7.05 7.82
C LEU A 43 4.18 -5.71 7.78
N THR A 44 3.49 -4.61 8.09
CA THR A 44 4.14 -3.30 8.25
C THR A 44 3.42 -2.46 9.31
N TYR A 45 4.16 -1.59 9.99
CA TYR A 45 3.56 -0.58 10.88
C TYR A 45 2.75 0.47 10.10
N SER A 46 3.00 0.61 8.79
CA SER A 46 2.41 1.68 7.99
C SER A 46 0.92 1.46 7.75
N SER A 47 0.12 2.46 8.12
CA SER A 47 -1.31 2.55 7.82
C SER A 47 -1.61 3.58 6.72
N ALA A 48 -0.60 4.00 5.96
CA ALA A 48 -0.73 5.05 4.96
C ALA A 48 -1.60 4.57 3.78
N PHE A 49 -2.50 5.42 3.29
CA PHE A 49 -3.38 5.05 2.19
C PHE A 49 -2.65 4.77 0.87
N PRO A 50 -1.58 5.48 0.47
CA PRO A 50 -0.80 5.12 -0.72
C PRO A 50 -0.20 3.72 -0.63
N VAL A 51 0.25 3.29 0.56
CA VAL A 51 0.81 1.96 0.82
C VAL A 51 -0.27 0.89 0.69
N ARG A 52 -1.40 1.06 1.38
CA ARG A 52 -2.55 0.16 1.26
C ARG A 52 -3.10 0.11 -0.16
N GLY A 53 -3.10 1.24 -0.87
CA GLY A 53 -3.44 1.32 -2.28
C GLY A 53 -2.46 0.54 -3.16
N ALA A 54 -1.15 0.59 -2.88
CA ALA A 54 -0.14 -0.19 -3.59
C ALA A 54 -0.36 -1.71 -3.40
N MET A 55 -0.71 -2.13 -2.17
CA MET A 55 -1.06 -3.51 -1.87
C MET A 55 -2.32 -3.94 -2.62
N LEU A 56 -3.43 -3.19 -2.53
CA LEU A 56 -4.67 -3.51 -3.24
C LEU A 56 -4.47 -3.57 -4.76
N LYS A 57 -3.71 -2.62 -5.32
CA LYS A 57 -3.38 -2.59 -6.76
C LYS A 57 -2.63 -3.83 -7.22
N ASN A 58 -1.83 -4.44 -6.34
CA ASN A 58 -1.10 -5.68 -6.59
C ASN A 58 -1.87 -6.94 -6.16
N GLY A 59 -3.17 -6.84 -5.87
CA GLY A 59 -4.03 -7.99 -5.59
C GLY A 59 -3.81 -8.63 -4.21
N PHE A 60 -3.24 -7.89 -3.26
CA PHE A 60 -3.20 -8.33 -1.87
C PHE A 60 -4.59 -8.21 -1.23
N PHE A 61 -4.94 -9.18 -0.38
CA PHE A 61 -5.96 -9.01 0.64
C PHE A 61 -5.32 -8.29 1.82
N ILE A 62 -5.96 -7.24 2.35
CA ILE A 62 -5.37 -6.44 3.44
C ILE A 62 -6.32 -6.28 4.61
N ALA A 63 -5.75 -6.29 5.80
CA ALA A 63 -6.41 -6.04 7.07
C ALA A 63 -5.60 -5.04 7.91
N ALA A 64 -6.27 -4.39 8.86
CA ALA A 64 -5.59 -3.57 9.86
C ALA A 64 -5.11 -4.48 11.00
N THR A 65 -3.89 -4.27 11.48
CA THR A 65 -3.43 -4.93 12.70
C THR A 65 -4.02 -4.23 13.93
N PRO A 66 -4.02 -4.87 15.11
CA PRO A 66 -4.33 -4.17 16.36
C PRO A 66 -3.40 -2.95 16.55
N PRO A 67 -3.92 -1.83 17.08
CA PRO A 67 -3.11 -0.67 17.41
C PRO A 67 -2.11 -0.98 18.54
N PHE A 68 -0.87 -0.53 18.38
CA PHE A 68 0.16 -0.63 19.41
C PHE A 68 0.89 0.72 19.51
N GLY A 69 0.80 1.37 20.67
CA GLY A 69 1.42 2.69 20.93
C GLY A 69 0.86 3.87 20.09
N ARG A 70 -0.08 3.65 19.18
CA ARG A 70 -0.72 4.66 18.32
C ARG A 70 -2.22 4.39 18.17
N LYS A 71 -2.99 5.40 17.74
CA LYS A 71 -4.45 5.28 17.52
C LYS A 71 -4.84 4.29 16.41
N ARG A 72 -3.98 4.09 15.41
CA ARG A 72 -4.21 3.17 14.29
C ARG A 72 -3.14 2.09 14.33
N GLY A 73 -3.56 0.85 14.08
CA GLY A 73 -2.63 -0.23 13.80
C GLY A 73 -2.04 -0.13 12.40
N GLY A 74 -1.12 -1.03 12.10
CA GLY A 74 -0.45 -1.15 10.82
C GLY A 74 -1.31 -1.84 9.77
N THR A 75 -0.63 -2.55 8.87
CA THR A 75 -1.27 -3.30 7.79
C THR A 75 -0.65 -4.69 7.70
N ILE A 76 -1.52 -5.70 7.60
CA ILE A 76 -1.15 -7.04 7.18
C ILE A 76 -1.72 -7.29 5.79
N ALA A 77 -0.93 -7.90 4.92
CA ALA A 77 -1.27 -8.20 3.54
C ALA A 77 -0.99 -9.67 3.21
N THR A 78 -1.94 -10.33 2.55
CA THR A 78 -1.87 -11.76 2.21
C THR A 78 -2.22 -11.99 0.74
N LEU A 79 -1.79 -13.12 0.18
CA LEU A 79 -2.04 -13.47 -1.22
C LEU A 79 -3.41 -14.15 -1.43
N VAL A 80 -3.96 -14.74 -0.37
CA VAL A 80 -5.29 -15.34 -0.30
C VAL A 80 -6.12 -14.69 0.80
N SER A 81 -7.45 -14.76 0.68
CA SER A 81 -8.35 -14.30 1.73
C SER A 81 -8.26 -15.25 2.93
N ARG A 82 -8.09 -14.68 4.12
CA ARG A 82 -7.90 -15.40 5.37
C ARG A 82 -8.93 -14.92 6.41
N PRO A 83 -9.80 -15.80 6.95
CA PRO A 83 -10.87 -15.42 7.88
C PRO A 83 -10.37 -14.70 9.14
N GLU A 84 -9.17 -15.04 9.61
CA GLU A 84 -8.52 -14.42 10.76
C GLU A 84 -8.14 -12.95 10.54
N PHE A 85 -8.04 -12.52 9.28
CA PHE A 85 -7.70 -11.16 8.89
C PHE A 85 -8.92 -10.47 8.29
N ALA A 86 -9.77 -9.95 9.18
CA ALA A 86 -10.94 -9.19 8.78
C ALA A 86 -10.56 -8.06 7.82
N PRO A 87 -11.23 -7.92 6.67
CA PRO A 87 -10.93 -6.87 5.71
C PRO A 87 -11.01 -5.48 6.35
N LEU A 88 -10.30 -4.52 5.77
CA LEU A 88 -10.46 -3.12 6.16
C LEU A 88 -11.95 -2.70 6.11
N PRO A 89 -12.40 -1.83 7.03
CA PRO A 89 -13.76 -1.30 7.00
C PRO A 89 -14.08 -0.75 5.61
N GLU A 90 -15.29 -1.01 5.12
CA GLU A 90 -15.69 -0.64 3.74
C GLU A 90 -15.47 0.85 3.46
N LYS A 91 -15.67 1.70 4.46
CA LYS A 91 -15.35 3.13 4.39
C LYS A 91 -13.88 3.39 4.03
N GLU A 92 -12.94 2.76 4.73
CA GLU A 92 -11.51 2.93 4.46
C GLU A 92 -11.16 2.38 3.08
N ARG A 93 -11.72 1.22 2.72
CA ARG A 93 -11.53 0.62 1.40
C ARG A 93 -12.02 1.53 0.28
N ARG A 94 -13.20 2.15 0.42
CA ARG A 94 -13.72 3.15 -0.53
C ARG A 94 -12.82 4.37 -0.64
N ILE A 95 -12.29 4.88 0.48
CA ILE A 95 -11.34 6.00 0.45
C ILE A 95 -10.08 5.62 -0.33
N ILE A 96 -9.52 4.43 -0.10
CA ILE A 96 -8.31 3.98 -0.80
C ILE A 96 -8.57 3.83 -2.30
N LEU A 97 -9.67 3.20 -2.68
CA LEU A 97 -9.94 2.85 -4.09
C LEU A 97 -10.45 4.03 -4.93
N ASN A 98 -11.25 4.93 -4.33
CA ASN A 98 -12.03 5.92 -5.07
C ASN A 98 -11.61 7.37 -4.79
N SER A 99 -10.48 7.61 -4.13
CA SER A 99 -9.97 8.95 -3.87
C SER A 99 -8.47 9.05 -4.15
N THR A 100 -7.97 10.28 -4.32
CA THR A 100 -6.52 10.46 -4.52
C THR A 100 -5.68 10.08 -3.29
N ALA A 101 -6.30 9.88 -2.11
CA ALA A 101 -5.57 9.48 -0.91
C ALA A 101 -4.93 8.09 -1.03
N GLY A 102 -5.56 7.16 -1.75
CA GLY A 102 -5.03 5.81 -1.96
C GLY A 102 -4.17 5.65 -3.20
N VAL A 103 -3.85 6.73 -3.91
CA VAL A 103 -2.99 6.66 -5.10
C VAL A 103 -1.59 6.17 -4.66
N PRO A 104 -1.06 5.09 -5.24
CA PRO A 104 0.26 4.59 -4.87
C PRO A 104 1.41 5.52 -5.31
N TYR A 105 2.56 5.37 -4.68
CA TYR A 105 3.83 5.82 -5.26
C TYR A 105 4.20 4.95 -6.47
N SER A 106 5.00 5.51 -7.37
CA SER A 106 5.45 4.82 -8.59
C SER A 106 6.82 5.35 -8.99
N ASP A 107 7.76 4.43 -9.17
CA ASP A 107 9.13 4.62 -9.64
C ASP A 107 9.25 4.27 -11.14
N CYS A 108 8.51 4.98 -11.99
CA CYS A 108 8.48 4.70 -13.43
C CYS A 108 9.83 4.85 -14.15
N LEU A 109 10.88 5.31 -13.46
CA LEU A 109 12.24 5.47 -13.97
C LEU A 109 13.16 4.54 -13.18
N PRO A 110 14.06 3.78 -13.83
CA PRO A 110 15.18 3.14 -13.14
C PRO A 110 15.93 4.21 -12.34
N ASP A 111 16.23 3.93 -11.08
CA ASP A 111 17.00 4.81 -10.18
C ASP A 111 16.38 6.17 -9.85
N ALA A 112 15.05 6.29 -9.93
CA ALA A 112 14.34 7.50 -9.50
C ALA A 112 14.69 7.87 -8.05
N THR A 113 15.14 9.10 -7.84
CA THR A 113 15.40 9.63 -6.50
C THR A 113 14.10 9.75 -5.70
N PRO A 114 14.15 9.77 -4.35
CA PRO A 114 12.98 9.98 -3.50
C PRO A 114 12.15 11.20 -3.93
N ASN A 115 12.83 12.31 -4.20
CA ASN A 115 12.20 13.56 -4.63
C ASN A 115 11.49 13.45 -6.00
N GLU A 116 12.02 12.66 -6.93
CA GLU A 116 11.38 12.42 -8.22
C GLU A 116 10.10 11.59 -8.07
N ILE A 117 10.12 10.56 -7.23
CA ILE A 117 8.95 9.74 -6.94
C ILE A 117 7.86 10.61 -6.29
N LEU A 118 8.21 11.44 -5.31
CA LEU A 118 7.26 12.36 -4.66
C LEU A 118 6.69 13.38 -5.64
N ARG A 119 7.53 14.01 -6.49
CA ARG A 119 7.07 14.95 -7.52
C ARG A 119 6.15 14.29 -8.54
N HIS A 120 6.47 13.08 -8.98
CA HIS A 120 5.62 12.32 -9.89
C HIS A 120 4.27 12.00 -9.23
N HIS A 121 4.29 11.51 -7.99
CA HIS A 121 3.08 11.22 -7.22
C HIS A 121 2.21 12.47 -7.03
N HIS A 122 2.80 13.63 -6.72
CA HIS A 122 2.08 14.90 -6.60
C HIS A 122 1.41 15.31 -7.92
N ARG A 123 2.15 15.31 -9.04
CA ARG A 123 1.61 15.62 -10.38
C ARG A 123 0.46 14.68 -10.77
N LEU A 124 0.58 13.40 -10.44
CA LEU A 124 -0.48 12.41 -10.69
C LEU A 124 -1.75 12.74 -9.88
N MET A 125 -1.61 13.02 -8.59
CA MET A 125 -2.74 13.42 -7.75
C MET A 125 -3.42 14.70 -8.26
N GLU A 126 -2.66 15.72 -8.64
CA GLU A 126 -3.21 16.95 -9.22
C GLU A 126 -4.01 16.66 -10.50
N ARG A 127 -3.45 15.84 -11.40
CA ARG A 127 -4.13 15.45 -12.63
C ARG A 127 -5.43 14.70 -12.37
N LEU A 128 -5.43 13.77 -11.42
CA LEU A 128 -6.64 13.02 -11.04
C LEU A 128 -7.70 13.94 -10.41
N ARG A 129 -7.29 14.90 -9.59
CA ARG A 129 -8.20 15.90 -9.01
C ARG A 129 -8.83 16.79 -10.08
N ARG A 130 -8.05 17.23 -11.08
CA ARG A 130 -8.60 17.98 -12.24
C ARG A 130 -9.61 17.16 -13.05
N ARG A 131 -9.54 15.83 -12.99
CA ARG A 131 -10.50 14.89 -13.61
C ARG A 131 -11.71 14.58 -12.70
N GLY A 132 -11.85 15.27 -11.57
CA GLY A 132 -12.99 15.10 -10.66
C GLY A 132 -12.80 14.02 -9.59
N ILE A 133 -11.65 13.34 -9.52
CA ILE A 133 -11.38 12.38 -8.44
C ILE A 133 -11.14 13.15 -7.13
N PRO A 134 -11.93 12.92 -6.07
CA PRO A 134 -11.84 13.71 -4.87
C PRO A 134 -10.54 13.41 -4.10
N LYS A 135 -10.08 14.38 -3.30
CA LYS A 135 -9.00 14.15 -2.34
C LYS A 135 -9.36 13.07 -1.33
N TRP A 136 -10.62 13.10 -0.90
CA TRP A 136 -11.17 12.27 0.17
C TRP A 136 -12.65 12.04 -0.06
N ILE A 137 -13.15 10.86 0.29
CA ILE A 137 -14.58 10.57 0.28
C ILE A 137 -15.15 10.83 1.66
N LYS A 138 -16.03 11.84 1.75
CA LYS A 138 -16.87 12.05 2.94
C LYS A 138 -18.05 11.07 2.89
N ASN A 139 -18.58 10.69 4.06
CA ASN A 139 -19.72 9.79 4.15
C ASN A 139 -20.87 10.29 3.26
N GLN A 140 -21.35 9.40 2.38
CA GLN A 140 -22.76 9.32 2.04
C GLN A 140 -23.33 8.19 2.87
#